data_AF-L2GVD4-F1
#
_entry.id   AF-L2GVD4-F1
#
_cell.length_a   1.000
_cell.length_b   1.000
_cell.length_c   1.000
_cell.angle_alpha   90.00
_cell.angle_beta   90.00
_cell.angle_gamma   90.00
#
_symmetry.space_group_name_H-M   'P 1'
#
loop_
_entity.id
_entity.type
_entity.pdbx_description
1 polymer ?
#
loop_
_entity_poly.entity_id
_entity_poly.type
_entity_poly.pdbx_seq_one_letter_code
_entity_poly.pdbx_strand_id
1 'polypeptide(L)'
;MNDSLEDHSEEEIFSSQIKRKIIEETNKCLTKRRKSGVSVKKEVKVGSGKNAKNNSKFCKKCDKKLRLMCEFTCRCGGVFCAMHRFHDQHGCSFDYRKEAMAKLEKMNPKIVNDKITRL
;
A
#
# COMPACT_ATOMS: atom_id res chain seq x y z
N MET A 1 23.23 -52.90 7.88
CA MET A 1 24.08 -51.71 7.63
C MET A 1 23.79 -51.24 6.22
N ASN A 2 23.50 -49.95 6.11
CA ASN A 2 23.26 -49.10 4.94
C ASN A 2 21.97 -49.17 4.13
N ASP A 3 21.68 -47.97 3.58
CA ASP A 3 20.65 -47.51 2.63
C ASP A 3 19.28 -47.16 3.24
N SER A 4 18.72 -45.94 3.14
CA SER A 4 18.91 -44.89 2.12
C SER A 4 18.66 -43.49 2.72
N LEU A 5 19.61 -42.58 2.47
CA LEU A 5 19.48 -41.13 2.57
C LEU A 5 19.40 -40.62 1.13
N GLU A 6 18.29 -40.02 0.73
CA GLU A 6 18.19 -38.97 -0.31
C GLU A 6 16.72 -38.68 -0.59
N ASP A 7 16.21 -37.56 -0.08
CA ASP A 7 15.03 -36.84 -0.57
C ASP A 7 14.90 -35.53 0.24
N HIS A 8 15.84 -34.61 0.06
CA HIS A 8 15.82 -33.26 0.66
C HIS A 8 16.10 -32.15 -0.40
N SER A 9 16.26 -32.51 -1.68
CA SER A 9 16.80 -31.63 -2.71
C SER A 9 15.75 -30.77 -3.42
N GLU A 10 14.46 -31.13 -3.43
CA GLU A 10 13.46 -30.42 -4.25
C GLU A 10 12.80 -29.23 -3.53
N GLU A 11 12.59 -29.31 -2.21
CA GLU A 11 12.00 -28.23 -1.41
C GLU A 11 12.97 -27.03 -1.26
N GLU A 12 14.28 -27.29 -1.25
CA GLU A 12 15.30 -26.23 -1.17
C GLU A 12 15.46 -25.47 -2.49
N ILE A 13 15.24 -26.12 -3.65
CA ILE A 13 15.37 -25.47 -4.97
C ILE A 13 14.19 -24.52 -5.23
N PHE A 14 12.96 -24.90 -4.85
CA PHE A 14 11.77 -24.07 -5.01
C PHE A 14 11.81 -22.84 -4.08
N SER A 15 12.19 -23.04 -2.81
CA SER A 15 12.41 -21.97 -1.84
C SER A 15 13.52 -21.01 -2.30
N SER A 16 14.58 -21.53 -2.91
CA SER A 16 15.68 -20.74 -3.45
C SER A 16 15.28 -19.92 -4.68
N GLN A 17 14.46 -20.45 -5.58
CA GLN A 17 13.95 -19.71 -6.73
C GLN A 17 12.93 -18.63 -6.35
N ILE A 18 12.06 -18.90 -5.36
CA ILE A 18 11.15 -17.90 -4.80
C ILE A 18 11.94 -16.78 -4.11
N LYS A 19 12.92 -17.13 -3.26
CA LYS A 19 13.80 -16.15 -2.60
C LYS A 19 14.52 -15.27 -3.62
N ARG A 20 15.07 -15.85 -4.70
CA ARG A 20 15.71 -15.10 -5.79
C ARG A 20 14.74 -14.15 -6.51
N LYS A 21 13.52 -14.59 -6.85
CA LYS A 21 12.50 -13.73 -7.47
C LYS A 21 12.06 -12.57 -6.55
N ILE A 22 11.87 -12.84 -5.25
CA ILE A 22 11.54 -11.79 -4.26
C ILE A 22 12.70 -10.78 -4.12
N ILE A 23 13.95 -11.25 -4.10
CA ILE A 23 15.13 -10.38 -4.08
C ILE A 23 15.21 -9.54 -5.36
N GLU A 24 14.89 -10.09 -6.52
CA GLU A 24 14.90 -9.36 -7.79
C GLU A 24 13.78 -8.30 -7.86
N GLU A 25 12.57 -8.64 -7.39
CA GLU A 25 11.44 -7.70 -7.30
C GLU A 25 11.66 -6.56 -6.30
N THR A 26 12.27 -6.85 -5.14
CA THR A 26 12.62 -5.83 -4.14
C THR A 26 13.71 -4.88 -4.67
N ASN A 27 14.70 -5.39 -5.41
CA ASN A 27 15.72 -4.57 -6.08
C ASN A 27 15.15 -3.72 -7.23
N LYS A 28 14.11 -4.20 -7.93
CA LYS A 28 13.39 -3.45 -8.97
C LYS A 28 12.61 -2.25 -8.40
N CYS A 29 12.14 -2.35 -7.16
CA CYS A 29 11.47 -1.27 -6.43
C CYS A 29 12.48 -0.24 -5.89
N LEU A 30 13.64 -0.69 -5.39
CA LEU A 30 14.69 0.18 -4.82
C LEU A 30 15.42 1.01 -5.89
N THR A 31 15.62 0.46 -7.08
CA THR A 31 16.37 1.12 -8.18
C THR A 31 15.55 2.13 -9.00
N LYS A 32 14.22 2.17 -8.83
CA LYS A 32 13.35 3.19 -9.48
C LYS A 32 13.32 4.54 -8.77
N ARG A 33 14.08 4.71 -7.68
CA ARG A 33 14.28 6.03 -7.08
C ARG A 33 15.37 6.80 -7.80
N ARG A 34 15.00 7.48 -8.89
CA ARG A 34 15.50 8.84 -9.22
C ARG A 34 14.76 9.50 -10.39
N LYS A 35 14.40 10.77 -10.12
CA LYS A 35 13.90 11.85 -11.02
C LYS A 35 12.42 11.85 -11.41
N SER A 36 11.58 12.21 -10.45
CA SER A 36 10.44 13.10 -10.70
C SER A 36 10.73 14.46 -10.08
N GLY A 37 11.74 15.16 -10.62
CA GLY A 37 11.78 16.61 -10.59
C GLY A 37 10.75 17.09 -11.59
N VAL A 38 9.47 17.07 -11.20
CA VAL A 38 8.39 17.57 -12.03
C VAL A 38 8.35 19.09 -11.85
N SER A 39 9.08 19.78 -12.74
CA SER A 39 8.83 21.19 -13.03
C SER A 39 7.52 21.25 -13.84
N VAL A 40 6.38 21.28 -13.15
CA VAL A 40 5.11 21.66 -13.80
C VAL A 40 5.03 23.18 -13.78
N LYS A 41 5.10 23.72 -14.99
CA LYS A 41 4.90 25.13 -15.30
C LYS A 41 3.51 25.57 -14.84
N LYS A 42 3.51 26.77 -14.30
CA LYS A 42 2.42 27.65 -13.89
C LYS A 42 1.43 27.91 -15.03
N GLU A 43 0.15 27.62 -14.82
CA GLU A 43 -0.96 28.36 -15.42
C GLU A 43 -2.08 28.51 -14.39
N VAL A 44 -2.14 29.68 -13.75
CA VAL A 44 -3.24 30.07 -12.86
C VAL A 44 -4.27 30.79 -13.72
N LYS A 45 -5.40 30.14 -14.01
CA LYS A 45 -6.61 30.80 -14.51
C LYS A 45 -7.48 31.23 -13.33
N VAL A 46 -7.47 32.54 -13.06
CA VAL A 46 -8.40 33.18 -12.11
C VAL A 46 -9.77 33.26 -12.80
N GLY A 47 -10.69 32.38 -12.39
CA GLY A 47 -12.10 32.44 -12.72
C GLY A 47 -12.88 33.10 -11.59
N SER A 48 -13.41 34.29 -11.87
CA SER A 48 -14.25 35.12 -11.01
C SER A 48 -15.53 34.40 -10.55
N GLY A 49 -15.92 34.55 -9.27
CA GLY A 49 -17.35 34.59 -8.93
C GLY A 49 -17.83 33.95 -7.61
N LYS A 50 -17.86 34.76 -6.55
CA LYS A 50 -18.97 34.92 -5.57
C LYS A 50 -19.35 33.75 -4.63
N ASN A 51 -18.64 33.66 -3.51
CA ASN A 51 -19.11 33.64 -2.10
C ASN A 51 -18.06 32.93 -1.24
N ALA A 52 -17.16 33.69 -0.63
CA ALA A 52 -16.13 33.17 0.26
C ALA A 52 -16.76 32.76 1.60
N LYS A 53 -17.52 31.65 1.59
CA LYS A 53 -17.72 30.86 2.80
C LYS A 53 -16.33 30.35 3.17
N ASN A 54 -15.77 30.84 4.28
CA ASN A 54 -14.54 30.33 4.88
C ASN A 54 -14.66 28.80 5.03
N ASN A 55 -14.19 28.05 4.03
CA ASN A 55 -14.15 26.60 4.02
C ASN A 55 -12.96 26.12 4.86
N SER A 56 -12.89 26.57 6.11
CA SER A 56 -11.90 26.06 7.04
C SER A 56 -12.23 24.63 7.40
N LYS A 57 -11.34 23.72 7.01
CA LYS A 57 -11.42 22.31 7.41
C LYS A 57 -11.17 22.20 8.92
N PHE A 58 -11.88 21.33 9.60
CA PHE A 58 -11.71 21.02 11.02
C PHE A 58 -11.48 19.51 11.20
N CYS A 59 -10.81 19.14 12.29
CA CYS A 59 -10.60 17.75 12.64
C CYS A 59 -11.93 17.11 13.09
N LYS A 60 -12.40 16.04 12.44
CA LYS A 60 -13.68 15.40 12.81
C LYS A 60 -13.72 14.77 14.21
N LYS A 61 -12.58 14.64 14.89
CA LYS A 61 -12.50 14.06 16.25
C LYS A 61 -12.34 15.08 17.37
N CYS A 62 -11.75 16.24 17.08
CA CYS A 62 -11.41 17.24 18.11
C CYS A 62 -11.77 18.67 17.72
N ASP A 63 -12.40 18.86 16.56
CA ASP A 63 -12.88 20.13 16.01
C ASP A 63 -11.84 21.25 15.90
N LYS A 64 -10.56 20.92 16.08
CA LYS A 64 -9.44 21.82 15.85
C LYS A 64 -9.43 22.27 14.38
N LYS A 65 -9.40 23.58 14.17
CA LYS A 65 -9.24 24.20 12.84
C LYS A 65 -7.93 23.72 12.20
N LEU A 66 -8.05 23.07 11.06
CA LEU A 66 -6.92 22.57 10.31
C LEU A 66 -6.36 23.70 9.45
N ARG A 67 -5.05 23.91 9.56
CA ARG A 67 -4.29 24.73 8.63
C ARG A 67 -3.88 23.86 7.45
N LEU A 68 -3.44 24.48 6.37
CA LEU A 68 -3.06 23.78 5.12
C LEU A 68 -2.04 22.64 5.33
N MET A 69 -1.12 22.78 6.29
CA MET A 69 -0.13 21.73 6.62
C MET A 69 -0.69 20.56 7.42
N CYS A 70 -1.83 20.74 8.08
CA CYS A 70 -2.40 19.76 9.02
C CYS A 70 -3.64 19.06 8.44
N GLU A 71 -3.81 19.06 7.13
CA GLU A 71 -4.91 18.37 6.44
C GLU A 71 -4.52 16.92 6.16
N PHE A 72 -4.91 16.00 7.03
CA PHE A 72 -4.77 14.57 6.78
C PHE A 72 -6.12 13.96 6.46
N THR A 73 -6.28 13.47 5.24
CA THR A 73 -7.47 12.73 4.81
C THR A 73 -7.32 11.26 5.19
N CYS A 74 -8.35 10.72 5.85
CA CYS A 74 -8.47 9.28 6.09
C CYS A 74 -9.37 8.65 5.02
N ARG A 75 -9.25 7.33 4.83
CA ARG A 75 -10.08 6.55 3.89
C ARG A 75 -11.56 6.51 4.26
N CYS A 76 -11.90 6.77 5.52
CA CYS A 76 -13.29 7.02 5.93
C CYS A 76 -13.86 8.36 5.43
N GLY A 77 -13.10 9.15 4.67
CA GLY A 77 -13.53 10.47 4.16
C GLY A 77 -13.52 11.57 5.24
N GLY A 78 -12.89 11.31 6.39
CA GLY A 78 -12.64 12.31 7.43
C GLY A 78 -11.35 13.09 7.19
N VAL A 79 -11.32 14.33 7.69
CA VAL A 79 -10.10 15.13 7.78
C VAL A 79 -9.72 15.25 9.25
N PHE A 80 -8.45 15.01 9.56
CA PHE A 80 -7.95 14.94 10.93
C PHE A 80 -6.66 15.75 11.09
N CYS A 81 -6.36 16.13 12.34
CA CYS A 81 -5.08 16.73 12.69
C CYS A 81 -3.97 15.67 12.84
N ALA A 82 -2.72 16.09 13.01
CA ALA A 82 -1.57 15.19 13.17
C ALA A 82 -1.76 14.15 14.30
N MET A 83 -2.45 14.52 15.39
CA MET A 83 -2.71 13.65 16.53
C MET A 83 -3.84 12.63 16.33
N HIS A 84 -4.66 12.77 15.28
CA HIS A 84 -5.81 11.89 15.01
C HIS A 84 -5.76 11.30 13.61
N ARG A 85 -4.57 11.31 13.02
CA ARG A 85 -4.30 10.84 11.67
C ARG A 85 -4.51 9.33 11.55
N PHE A 86 -4.20 8.57 12.59
CA PHE A 86 -4.24 7.11 12.55
C PHE A 86 -5.63 6.55 12.86
N HIS A 87 -5.94 5.38 12.33
CA HIS A 87 -7.25 4.74 12.42
C HIS A 87 -7.69 4.45 13.86
N ASP A 88 -6.76 4.09 14.74
CA ASP A 88 -7.02 3.77 16.14
C ASP A 88 -7.48 4.99 16.92
N GLN A 89 -6.99 6.15 16.50
CA GLN A 89 -7.22 7.39 17.21
C GLN A 89 -8.62 7.93 16.94
N HIS A 90 -9.20 7.76 15.75
CA HIS A 90 -10.53 8.30 15.43
C HIS A 90 -11.62 7.25 15.25
N GLY A 91 -11.34 5.97 15.56
CA GLY A 91 -12.31 4.88 15.41
C GLY A 91 -12.74 4.74 13.95
N CYS A 92 -11.78 4.57 13.04
CA CYS A 92 -12.04 4.50 11.61
C CYS A 92 -13.05 3.40 11.26
N SER A 93 -14.14 3.74 10.58
CA SER A 93 -15.17 2.79 10.12
C SER A 93 -14.79 2.04 8.84
N PHE A 94 -13.54 2.18 8.37
CA PHE A 94 -13.10 1.61 7.11
C PHE A 94 -12.47 0.21 7.30
N ASP A 95 -12.97 -0.77 6.56
CA ASP A 95 -12.51 -2.17 6.61
C ASP A 95 -11.19 -2.39 5.83
N TYR A 96 -10.05 -2.08 6.46
CA TYR A 96 -8.72 -2.30 5.86
C TYR A 96 -8.46 -3.76 5.48
N ARG A 97 -9.04 -4.71 6.24
CA ARG A 97 -8.86 -6.15 6.02
C ARG A 97 -9.42 -6.61 4.67
N LYS A 98 -10.63 -6.15 4.33
CA LYS A 98 -11.29 -6.51 3.07
C LYS A 98 -10.54 -5.93 1.87
N GLU A 99 -10.10 -4.68 1.95
CA GLU A 99 -9.29 -4.05 0.91
C GLU A 99 -7.95 -4.77 0.73
N ALA A 100 -7.30 -5.18 1.83
CA ALA A 100 -6.06 -5.93 1.78
C ALA A 100 -6.23 -7.32 1.16
N MET A 101 -7.30 -8.05 1.53
CA MET A 101 -7.62 -9.36 0.95
C MET A 101 -7.84 -9.27 -0.56
N ALA A 102 -8.65 -8.33 -1.03
CA ALA A 102 -8.89 -8.14 -2.46
C ALA A 102 -7.59 -7.83 -3.23
N LYS A 103 -6.67 -7.08 -2.62
CA LYS A 103 -5.34 -6.83 -3.21
C LYS A 103 -4.47 -8.08 -3.23
N LEU A 104 -4.46 -8.86 -2.16
CA LEU A 104 -3.70 -10.11 -2.08
C LEU A 104 -4.22 -11.14 -3.09
N GLU A 105 -5.54 -11.30 -3.22
CA GLU A 105 -6.15 -12.18 -4.21
C GLU A 105 -5.78 -11.80 -5.64
N LYS A 106 -5.73 -10.49 -5.93
CA LYS A 106 -5.30 -9.99 -7.24
C LYS A 106 -3.82 -10.24 -7.51
N MET A 107 -2.99 -10.20 -6.48
CA MET A 107 -1.54 -10.34 -6.60
C MET A 107 -1.06 -11.79 -6.50
N ASN A 108 -1.83 -12.70 -5.90
CA ASN A 108 -1.41 -14.08 -5.72
C ASN A 108 -1.53 -14.86 -7.04
N PRO A 109 -0.41 -15.30 -7.63
CA PRO A 109 -0.48 -16.19 -8.79
C PRO A 109 -1.10 -17.52 -8.36
N LYS A 110 -2.14 -17.97 -9.07
CA LYS A 110 -2.75 -19.28 -8.82
C LYS A 110 -1.81 -20.35 -9.35
N ILE A 111 -1.05 -20.97 -8.46
CA ILE A 111 -0.19 -22.10 -8.79
C ILE A 111 -1.08 -23.34 -8.82
N VAL A 112 -1.28 -23.90 -10.02
CA VAL A 112 -1.93 -25.20 -10.21
C VAL A 112 -0.83 -26.18 -10.57
N ASN A 113 -0.57 -27.15 -9.70
CA ASN A 113 0.43 -28.18 -9.92
C ASN A 113 -0.29 -29.41 -10.49
N ASP A 114 0.23 -29.96 -11.59
CA ASP A 114 -0.23 -31.27 -12.04
C ASP A 114 0.20 -32.33 -11.02
N LYS A 115 -0.72 -33.27 -10.73
CA LYS A 115 -0.44 -34.37 -9.80
C LYS A 115 0.68 -35.24 -10.38
N ILE A 116 1.82 -35.26 -9.71
CA ILE A 116 2.97 -36.08 -10.11
C ILE A 116 2.56 -37.55 -9.98
N THR A 117 2.58 -38.27 -11.10
CA THR A 117 2.37 -39.72 -11.11
C THR A 117 3.72 -40.38 -10.80
N ARG A 118 3.77 -41.18 -9.72
CA ARG A 118 4.98 -41.91 -9.33
C ARG A 118 5.33 -42.93 -10.43
N LEU A 119 6.58 -42.93 -10.90
CA LEU A 119 7.14 -43.97 -11.79
C LEU A 119 7.40 -45.26 -11.02
#